data_AF-A0AA43DCN5-F1
#
_entry.id   AF-A0AA43DCN5-F1
#
_cell.length_a   1.000
_cell.length_b   1.000
_cell.length_c   1.000
_cell.angle_alpha   90.00
_cell.angle_beta   90.00
_cell.angle_gamma   90.00
#
_symmetry.space_group_name_H-M   'P 1'
#
loop_
_entity.id
_entity.type
_entity.pdbx_description
1 polymer ?
#
loop_
_entity_poly.entity_id
_entity_poly.type
_entity_poly.pdbx_seq_one_letter_code
_entity_poly.pdbx_strand_id
1 'polypeptide(L)'
;MITILIQLKRGSTTILEYMANANGFSVHKLIFVAFALYALSSCDTGKPEVPHRPMDPWAFRSVLDKQPRMLTLALDSSCYIAYDLSRCTLYKAWKGGVTLEGAPYTDKKNVQPMSWGKAYFTDSLHVARWVTTINGKKSTAKVISKGYSFHNDQIGLSYEIRLATGDTIRIREQPEYILGKNGEPGLERIFSATGIPSGVVVSLYSTDGTLSFDGNKTTRVLRYFEALPAQFPPKQEAEYDHRGRYFMEKSDCLTCHELDKKTVGPSFLQIAKKYPDEKSAIQYLIRKIIEGGTGVWGNTAMTAHPRLSEKEVKTMLDYIFSLNPAEDKTLGVLTDNTAKASQNVKPGFGAPLEGLHPSYDVQTLHSENFKPRVGGLAFYPDGRLLVTTWDATGSVYLLDGVETGDTSKISVKRIASGLAEPLGITVVDGEIYVMQKQELTHLIDQDGDDIIDVYEAVCNQWGVTSD
;
A
#
# COMPACT_ATOMS: atom_id res chain seq x y z
N MET A 1 7.64 33.70 -39.29
CA MET A 1 8.81 34.55 -38.97
C MET A 1 8.77 34.84 -37.48
N ILE A 2 9.46 34.02 -36.68
CA ILE A 2 9.72 34.29 -35.26
C ILE A 2 11.20 34.00 -35.08
N THR A 3 11.94 35.06 -34.77
CA THR A 3 13.40 35.10 -34.66
C THR A 3 13.81 34.61 -33.27
N ILE A 4 14.55 33.51 -33.18
CA ILE A 4 15.23 33.07 -31.95
C ILE A 4 16.71 33.45 -32.09
N LEU A 5 17.14 34.44 -31.30
CA LEU A 5 18.54 34.84 -31.16
C LEU A 5 19.26 33.80 -30.29
N ILE A 6 20.26 33.11 -30.83
CA ILE A 6 21.24 32.34 -30.06
C ILE A 6 22.56 33.12 -30.09
N GLN A 7 22.96 33.64 -28.93
CA GLN A 7 24.29 34.21 -28.67
C GLN A 7 25.32 33.08 -28.63
N LEU A 8 26.17 32.97 -29.66
CA LEU A 8 27.36 32.13 -29.64
C LEU A 8 28.60 32.97 -29.34
N LYS A 9 29.30 32.56 -28.28
CA LYS A 9 30.58 33.09 -27.78
C LYS A 9 31.62 33.17 -28.91
N ARG A 10 32.26 34.33 -29.04
CA ARG A 10 33.41 34.60 -29.94
C ARG A 10 34.49 33.53 -29.77
N GLY A 11 34.83 32.84 -30.87
CA GLY A 11 35.99 31.94 -30.86
C GLY A 11 36.22 31.05 -32.08
N SER A 12 35.25 30.88 -32.99
CA SER A 12 35.35 29.80 -34.01
C SER A 12 34.84 30.16 -35.40
N THR A 13 35.01 31.41 -35.86
CA THR A 13 34.49 31.86 -37.17
C THR A 13 35.48 31.77 -38.33
N THR A 14 36.71 31.28 -38.12
CA THR A 14 37.78 31.36 -39.14
C THR A 14 38.05 30.08 -39.94
N ILE A 15 37.31 28.98 -39.71
CA ILE A 15 37.58 27.70 -40.41
C ILE A 15 36.54 27.40 -41.51
N LEU A 16 35.29 27.86 -41.37
CA LEU A 16 34.21 27.54 -42.31
C LEU A 16 34.20 28.42 -43.58
N GLU A 17 34.75 29.64 -43.54
CA GLU A 17 34.86 30.49 -44.74
C GLU A 17 35.97 30.06 -45.70
N TYR A 18 36.98 29.32 -45.23
CA TYR A 18 38.12 28.94 -46.06
C TYR A 18 37.85 27.72 -46.97
N MET A 19 36.86 26.88 -46.64
CA MET A 19 36.54 25.69 -47.45
C MET A 19 35.44 25.92 -48.50
N ALA A 20 34.64 26.99 -48.36
CA ALA A 20 33.53 27.26 -49.29
C ALA A 20 33.99 27.87 -50.64
N ASN A 21 35.15 28.53 -50.69
CA ASN A 21 35.65 29.20 -51.90
C ASN A 21 36.49 28.30 -52.83
N ALA A 22 36.77 27.05 -52.48
CA ALA A 22 37.63 26.18 -53.29
C ALA A 22 36.87 25.27 -54.27
N ASN A 23 35.55 25.05 -54.12
CA ASN A 23 34.82 24.04 -54.90
C ASN A 23 33.41 24.44 -55.39
N GLY A 24 33.05 25.73 -55.38
CA GLY A 24 31.82 26.20 -56.04
C GLY A 24 30.49 25.69 -55.47
N PHE A 25 30.46 25.25 -54.21
CA PHE A 25 29.23 24.82 -53.53
C PHE A 25 28.62 25.98 -52.74
N SER A 26 27.34 26.30 -53.02
CA SER A 26 26.58 27.30 -52.27
C SER A 26 26.49 26.92 -50.79
N VAL A 27 26.79 27.87 -49.91
CA VAL A 27 26.74 27.76 -48.43
C VAL A 27 25.40 27.18 -47.94
N HIS A 28 24.31 27.43 -48.68
CA HIS A 28 22.98 26.90 -48.37
C HIS A 28 22.88 25.36 -48.51
N LYS A 29 23.65 24.75 -49.43
CA LYS A 29 23.70 23.28 -49.58
C LYS A 29 24.56 22.62 -48.48
N LEU A 30 25.62 23.27 -48.02
CA LEU A 30 26.44 22.78 -46.90
C LEU A 30 25.68 22.81 -45.57
N ILE A 31 24.86 23.84 -45.33
CA ILE A 31 23.99 23.90 -44.15
C ILE A 31 22.91 22.81 -44.21
N PHE A 32 22.33 22.54 -45.37
CA PHE A 32 21.36 21.45 -45.55
C PHE A 32 21.97 20.05 -45.38
N VAL A 33 23.19 19.82 -45.87
CA VAL A 33 23.90 18.55 -45.68
C VAL A 33 24.35 18.38 -44.22
N ALA A 34 24.76 19.45 -43.53
CA ALA A 34 25.06 19.42 -42.10
C ALA A 34 23.81 19.17 -41.25
N PHE A 35 22.64 19.74 -41.61
CA PHE A 35 21.37 19.45 -40.95
C PHE A 35 20.89 18.01 -41.21
N ALA A 36 21.10 17.49 -42.43
CA ALA A 36 20.77 16.11 -42.77
C ALA A 36 21.71 15.10 -42.08
N LEU A 37 23.00 15.45 -41.91
CA LEU A 37 23.95 14.62 -41.15
C LEU A 37 23.74 14.72 -39.64
N TYR A 38 23.29 15.85 -39.10
CA TYR A 38 22.88 15.97 -37.69
C TYR A 38 21.57 15.21 -37.41
N ALA A 39 20.64 15.22 -38.37
CA ALA A 39 19.42 14.41 -38.31
C ALA A 39 19.66 12.90 -38.49
N LEU A 40 20.81 12.49 -39.04
CA LEU A 40 21.21 11.09 -39.22
C LEU A 40 22.27 10.61 -38.21
N SER A 41 22.69 11.47 -37.26
CA SER A 41 23.64 11.13 -36.20
C SER A 41 23.11 11.35 -34.78
N SER A 42 21.80 11.55 -34.64
CA SER A 42 21.13 11.24 -33.38
C SER A 42 21.00 9.72 -33.27
N CYS A 43 22.13 9.04 -33.08
CA CYS A 43 22.10 7.79 -32.33
C CYS A 43 21.46 8.15 -30.99
N ASP A 44 20.20 7.79 -30.84
CA ASP A 44 19.52 7.74 -29.57
C ASP A 44 20.35 6.77 -28.70
N THR A 45 21.31 7.33 -27.96
CA THR A 45 21.98 6.62 -26.89
C THR A 45 20.90 6.43 -25.85
N GLY A 46 20.14 5.34 -26.03
CA GLY A 46 18.88 5.06 -25.36
C GLY A 46 18.93 5.52 -23.92
N LYS A 47 18.25 6.64 -23.65
CA LYS A 47 17.84 6.89 -22.28
C LYS A 47 17.01 5.67 -21.88
N PRO A 48 17.29 5.04 -20.72
CA PRO A 48 16.46 3.94 -20.25
C PRO A 48 15.01 4.42 -20.29
N GLU A 49 14.18 3.76 -21.10
CA GLU A 49 12.76 4.08 -21.15
C GLU A 49 12.22 3.85 -19.74
N VAL A 50 11.69 4.90 -19.12
CA VAL A 50 11.12 4.79 -17.77
C VAL A 50 10.01 3.75 -17.84
N PRO A 51 10.05 2.70 -17.01
CA PRO A 51 9.05 1.65 -17.05
C PRO A 51 7.63 2.22 -16.92
N HIS A 52 6.72 1.80 -17.78
CA HIS A 52 5.32 2.16 -17.62
C HIS A 52 4.66 1.24 -16.59
N ARG A 53 4.21 1.81 -15.47
CA ARG A 53 3.55 1.07 -14.39
C ARG A 53 2.02 1.14 -14.55
N PRO A 54 1.29 0.02 -14.42
CA PRO A 54 -0.14 -0.05 -14.71
C PRO A 54 -1.03 0.54 -13.60
N MET A 55 -0.46 0.83 -12.42
CA MET A 55 -1.20 1.39 -11.28
C MET A 55 -0.29 2.17 -10.35
N ASP A 56 -0.88 2.96 -9.44
CA ASP A 56 -0.19 3.68 -8.38
C ASP A 56 -0.88 3.43 -7.02
N PRO A 57 -0.17 3.00 -5.97
CA PRO A 57 1.24 2.56 -6.00
C PRO A 57 1.39 1.24 -6.77
N TRP A 58 2.46 1.12 -7.56
CA TRP A 58 2.76 -0.12 -8.28
C TRP A 58 3.49 -1.14 -7.42
N ALA A 59 4.15 -0.69 -6.35
CA ALA A 59 4.78 -1.53 -5.33
C ALA A 59 4.05 -1.33 -4.00
N PHE A 60 3.46 -2.39 -3.46
CA PHE A 60 2.68 -2.28 -2.22
C PHE A 60 2.64 -3.58 -1.42
N ARG A 61 2.51 -3.42 -0.11
CA ARG A 61 2.40 -4.53 0.84
C ARG A 61 0.95 -4.84 1.15
N SER A 62 0.64 -6.13 1.31
CA SER A 62 -0.69 -6.57 1.70
C SER A 62 -0.67 -7.98 2.27
N VAL A 63 -1.84 -8.45 2.74
CA VAL A 63 -2.07 -9.86 3.03
C VAL A 63 -2.56 -10.54 1.74
N LEU A 64 -1.69 -10.66 0.74
CA LEU A 64 -2.05 -11.18 -0.58
C LEU A 64 -2.34 -12.68 -0.51
N ASP A 65 -3.45 -13.14 -1.10
CA ASP A 65 -3.83 -14.56 -1.19
C ASP A 65 -3.87 -15.26 0.20
N LYS A 66 -4.27 -14.52 1.25
CA LYS A 66 -4.24 -14.96 2.65
C LYS A 66 -2.84 -15.21 3.21
N GLN A 67 -1.80 -14.74 2.54
CA GLN A 67 -0.42 -14.79 3.01
C GLN A 67 -0.04 -13.41 3.56
N PRO A 68 0.38 -13.28 4.82
CA PRO A 68 0.92 -12.04 5.33
C PRO A 68 2.33 -11.79 4.78
N ARG A 69 2.84 -10.56 4.91
CA ARG A 69 4.22 -10.18 4.54
C ARG A 69 4.51 -10.31 3.05
N MET A 70 3.51 -10.01 2.24
CA MET A 70 3.62 -10.04 0.79
C MET A 70 3.91 -8.65 0.25
N LEU A 71 4.89 -8.56 -0.64
CA LEU A 71 5.15 -7.38 -1.47
C LEU A 71 4.69 -7.67 -2.89
N THR A 72 3.69 -6.94 -3.37
CA THR A 72 3.21 -7.00 -4.75
C THR A 72 3.88 -5.93 -5.58
N LEU A 73 4.34 -6.28 -6.78
CA LEU A 73 4.89 -5.38 -7.78
C LEU A 73 4.11 -5.52 -9.08
N ALA A 74 3.40 -4.47 -9.46
CA ALA A 74 2.74 -4.34 -10.75
C ALA A 74 3.77 -3.82 -11.77
N LEU A 75 4.66 -4.69 -12.25
CA LEU A 75 5.77 -4.27 -13.13
C LEU A 75 5.28 -3.83 -14.51
N ASP A 76 4.30 -4.55 -15.06
CA ASP A 76 3.60 -4.24 -16.31
C ASP A 76 2.17 -4.82 -16.27
N SER A 77 1.27 -4.32 -17.12
CA SER A 77 -0.07 -4.89 -17.31
C SER A 77 -0.07 -6.38 -17.68
N SER A 78 1.00 -6.86 -18.29
CA SER A 78 1.23 -8.27 -18.64
C SER A 78 2.00 -9.04 -17.58
N CYS A 79 2.56 -8.40 -16.55
CA CYS A 79 3.36 -9.08 -15.53
C CYS A 79 3.27 -8.39 -14.16
N TYR A 80 2.47 -8.97 -13.28
CA TYR A 80 2.50 -8.73 -11.85
C TYR A 80 3.36 -9.80 -11.20
N ILE A 81 4.08 -9.41 -10.14
CA ILE A 81 4.82 -10.35 -9.31
C ILE A 81 4.57 -10.09 -7.83
N ALA A 82 4.77 -11.10 -7.00
CA ALA A 82 4.68 -10.99 -5.55
C ALA A 82 5.79 -11.76 -4.86
N TYR A 83 6.37 -11.17 -3.81
CA TYR A 83 7.39 -11.77 -2.96
C TYR A 83 6.84 -12.08 -1.57
N ASP A 84 7.19 -13.25 -1.05
CA ASP A 84 7.10 -13.55 0.38
C ASP A 84 8.34 -12.97 1.07
N LEU A 85 8.16 -11.86 1.79
CA LEU A 85 9.26 -11.17 2.47
C LEU A 85 9.73 -11.89 3.75
N SER A 86 8.95 -12.84 4.27
CA SER A 86 9.39 -13.68 5.39
C SER A 86 10.43 -14.72 4.94
N ARG A 87 10.34 -15.14 3.67
CA ARG A 87 11.27 -16.10 3.05
C ARG A 87 12.29 -15.44 2.11
N CYS A 88 12.04 -14.19 1.72
CA CYS A 88 12.78 -13.46 0.69
C CYS A 88 12.81 -14.23 -0.63
N THR A 89 11.64 -14.70 -1.08
CA THR A 89 11.49 -15.51 -2.29
C THR A 89 10.33 -15.02 -3.15
N LEU A 90 10.47 -15.15 -4.47
CA LEU A 90 9.38 -14.92 -5.40
C LEU A 90 8.27 -15.94 -5.15
N TYR A 91 7.08 -15.46 -4.79
CA TYR A 91 5.90 -16.28 -4.55
C TYR A 91 5.12 -16.51 -5.86
N LYS A 92 4.91 -15.47 -6.66
CA LYS A 92 4.04 -15.55 -7.83
C LYS A 92 4.45 -14.58 -8.93
N ALA A 93 4.25 -14.99 -10.18
CA ALA A 93 4.25 -14.13 -11.36
C ALA A 93 3.01 -14.43 -12.22
N TRP A 94 2.25 -13.41 -12.62
CA TRP A 94 0.97 -13.61 -13.32
C TRP A 94 0.59 -12.44 -14.23
N LYS A 95 -0.34 -12.71 -15.16
CA LYS A 95 -1.07 -11.67 -15.90
C LYS A 95 -2.45 -11.50 -15.28
N GLY A 96 -2.82 -10.27 -14.98
CA GLY A 96 -4.08 -9.93 -14.31
C GLY A 96 -3.90 -8.74 -13.40
N GLY A 97 -4.22 -8.89 -12.12
CA GLY A 97 -4.01 -7.84 -11.12
C GLY A 97 -4.30 -8.31 -9.70
N VAL A 98 -4.58 -7.35 -8.82
CA VAL A 98 -4.99 -7.61 -7.43
C VAL A 98 -6.34 -6.98 -7.17
N THR A 99 -7.24 -7.74 -6.56
CA THR A 99 -8.47 -7.20 -5.99
C THR A 99 -8.11 -6.62 -4.62
N LEU A 100 -8.10 -5.30 -4.50
CA LEU A 100 -7.88 -4.60 -3.23
C LEU A 100 -9.20 -4.56 -2.44
N GLU A 101 -9.54 -5.67 -1.80
CA GLU A 101 -10.66 -5.77 -0.87
C GLU A 101 -10.17 -6.01 0.56
N GLY A 102 -10.97 -5.56 1.53
CA GLY A 102 -10.67 -5.68 2.96
C GLY A 102 -10.97 -4.38 3.71
N ALA A 103 -10.75 -4.39 5.03
CA ALA A 103 -11.06 -3.27 5.91
C ALA A 103 -10.52 -1.91 5.43
N PRO A 104 -9.23 -1.77 5.03
CA PRO A 104 -8.72 -0.48 4.55
C PRO A 104 -9.25 -0.08 3.16
N TYR A 105 -9.73 -1.03 2.35
CA TYR A 105 -10.03 -0.80 0.93
C TYR A 105 -11.53 -0.64 0.64
N THR A 106 -12.35 -1.49 1.26
CA THR A 106 -13.79 -1.61 0.98
C THR A 106 -14.63 -1.71 2.26
N ASP A 107 -14.04 -1.49 3.43
CA ASP A 107 -14.65 -1.62 4.76
C ASP A 107 -15.20 -3.04 5.09
N LYS A 108 -14.92 -4.02 4.21
CA LYS A 108 -15.26 -5.42 4.41
C LYS A 108 -14.29 -6.07 5.41
N LYS A 109 -14.82 -6.52 6.55
CA LYS A 109 -14.08 -7.34 7.50
C LYS A 109 -13.85 -8.76 6.95
N ASN A 110 -12.71 -9.37 7.31
CA ASN A 110 -12.34 -10.75 6.98
C ASN A 110 -12.14 -11.06 5.48
N VAL A 111 -12.09 -10.03 4.64
CA VAL A 111 -11.65 -10.16 3.24
C VAL A 111 -10.25 -9.58 3.15
N GLN A 112 -9.38 -10.24 2.40
CA GLN A 112 -8.01 -9.80 2.15
C GLN A 112 -7.77 -9.65 0.66
N PRO A 113 -6.75 -8.86 0.26
CA PRO A 113 -6.40 -8.73 -1.14
C PRO A 113 -6.10 -10.08 -1.79
N MET A 114 -6.64 -10.26 -2.99
CA MET A 114 -6.46 -11.49 -3.76
C MET A 114 -5.91 -11.18 -5.14
N SER A 115 -4.93 -11.96 -5.57
CA SER A 115 -4.50 -11.95 -6.96
C SER A 115 -5.58 -12.57 -7.85
N TRP A 116 -5.76 -12.01 -9.04
CA TRP A 116 -6.65 -12.55 -10.07
C TRP A 116 -5.95 -12.61 -11.42
N GLY A 117 -6.50 -13.44 -12.32
CA GLY A 117 -5.91 -13.73 -13.62
C GLY A 117 -5.06 -15.02 -13.60
N LYS A 118 -4.37 -15.27 -14.70
CA LYS A 118 -3.63 -16.54 -14.91
C LYS A 118 -2.17 -16.38 -14.51
N ALA A 119 -1.72 -17.29 -13.64
CA ALA A 119 -0.34 -17.35 -13.20
C ALA A 119 0.58 -17.95 -14.28
N TYR A 120 1.73 -17.33 -14.46
CA TYR A 120 2.88 -17.90 -15.16
C TYR A 120 3.66 -18.85 -14.27
N PHE A 121 3.75 -18.49 -13.00
CA PHE A 121 4.50 -19.21 -11.97
C PHE A 121 3.84 -18.96 -10.61
N THR A 122 3.82 -19.97 -9.75
CA THR A 122 3.40 -19.82 -8.34
C THR A 122 4.11 -20.86 -7.47
N ASP A 123 4.66 -20.43 -6.35
CA ASP A 123 5.25 -21.27 -5.31
C ASP A 123 4.27 -21.50 -4.15
N SER A 124 3.07 -22.04 -4.44
CA SER A 124 2.04 -22.26 -3.42
C SER A 124 2.44 -23.28 -2.34
N LEU A 125 3.42 -24.13 -2.64
CA LEU A 125 3.96 -25.13 -1.70
C LEU A 125 5.17 -24.59 -0.91
N HIS A 126 5.57 -23.35 -1.17
CA HIS A 126 6.74 -22.70 -0.57
C HIS A 126 8.02 -23.55 -0.64
N VAL A 127 8.29 -24.13 -1.80
CA VAL A 127 9.49 -24.93 -2.02
C VAL A 127 10.72 -24.06 -2.19
N ALA A 128 10.56 -22.80 -2.59
CA ALA A 128 11.67 -21.89 -2.78
C ALA A 128 12.31 -21.56 -1.42
N ARG A 129 13.64 -21.62 -1.38
CA ARG A 129 14.40 -21.40 -0.15
C ARG A 129 15.86 -21.09 -0.42
N TRP A 130 16.41 -20.22 0.41
CA TRP A 130 17.84 -19.99 0.49
C TRP A 130 18.52 -21.12 1.26
N VAL A 131 19.67 -21.54 0.76
CA VAL A 131 20.50 -22.57 1.38
C VAL A 131 21.94 -22.10 1.31
N THR A 132 22.66 -22.32 2.41
CA THR A 132 24.08 -22.03 2.50
C THR A 132 24.83 -23.33 2.74
N THR A 133 25.96 -23.52 2.06
CA THR A 133 26.89 -24.59 2.36
C THR A 133 28.25 -24.01 2.72
N ILE A 134 28.93 -24.62 3.68
CA ILE A 134 30.29 -24.28 4.10
C ILE A 134 31.15 -25.52 3.85
N ASN A 135 32.15 -25.41 2.98
CA ASN A 135 33.01 -26.53 2.58
C ASN A 135 32.22 -27.78 2.14
N GLY A 136 31.14 -27.56 1.38
CA GLY A 136 30.27 -28.62 0.85
C GLY A 136 29.23 -29.19 1.84
N LYS A 137 29.21 -28.74 3.11
CA LYS A 137 28.21 -29.16 4.10
C LYS A 137 27.15 -28.09 4.30
N LYS A 138 25.88 -28.49 4.38
CA LYS A 138 24.77 -27.57 4.65
C LYS A 138 24.98 -26.85 5.98
N SER A 139 24.84 -25.53 5.98
CA SER A 139 24.87 -24.67 7.16
C SER A 139 23.49 -24.10 7.43
N THR A 140 23.18 -23.89 8.71
CA THR A 140 22.02 -23.11 9.12
C THR A 140 22.26 -21.64 8.81
N ALA A 141 21.24 -20.97 8.27
CA ALA A 141 21.25 -19.54 8.05
C ALA A 141 19.86 -18.95 8.29
N LYS A 142 19.82 -17.71 8.76
CA LYS A 142 18.59 -16.92 8.87
C LYS A 142 18.53 -15.93 7.72
N VAL A 143 17.45 -15.98 6.95
CA VAL A 143 17.18 -15.01 5.88
C VAL A 143 16.28 -13.91 6.44
N ILE A 144 16.62 -12.66 6.15
CA ILE A 144 15.95 -11.49 6.71
C ILE A 144 15.74 -10.49 5.57
N SER A 145 14.49 -10.08 5.34
CA SER A 145 14.23 -8.92 4.50
C SER A 145 14.69 -7.66 5.20
N LYS A 146 15.46 -6.83 4.50
CA LYS A 146 15.88 -5.50 4.94
C LYS A 146 15.07 -4.39 4.27
N GLY A 147 14.00 -4.75 3.57
CA GLY A 147 13.14 -3.82 2.85
C GLY A 147 13.58 -3.61 1.41
N TYR A 148 13.33 -2.42 0.87
CA TYR A 148 13.59 -2.11 -0.53
C TYR A 148 13.90 -0.64 -0.76
N SER A 149 14.51 -0.36 -1.90
CA SER A 149 14.84 0.99 -2.38
C SER A 149 14.31 1.22 -3.79
N PHE A 150 13.89 2.44 -4.11
CA PHE A 150 13.60 2.87 -5.47
C PHE A 150 14.77 3.64 -6.08
N HIS A 151 14.98 3.46 -7.38
CA HIS A 151 15.92 4.26 -8.16
C HIS A 151 15.49 4.20 -9.63
N ASN A 152 15.27 5.36 -10.27
CA ASN A 152 14.79 5.46 -11.65
C ASN A 152 13.50 4.64 -11.92
N ASP A 153 12.52 4.73 -11.00
CA ASP A 153 11.27 3.95 -11.03
C ASP A 153 11.46 2.41 -11.05
N GLN A 154 12.64 1.93 -10.65
CA GLN A 154 12.91 0.51 -10.45
C GLN A 154 13.08 0.21 -8.97
N ILE A 155 12.73 -1.00 -8.56
CA ILE A 155 12.82 -1.44 -7.17
C ILE A 155 13.99 -2.40 -6.97
N GLY A 156 14.78 -2.16 -5.92
CA GLY A 156 15.80 -3.07 -5.42
C GLY A 156 15.41 -3.65 -4.07
N LEU A 157 15.21 -4.96 -4.01
CA LEU A 157 14.92 -5.70 -2.78
C LEU A 157 16.24 -6.03 -2.08
N SER A 158 16.29 -5.82 -0.76
CA SER A 158 17.50 -6.05 0.04
C SER A 158 17.27 -7.14 1.07
N TYR A 159 18.15 -8.13 1.12
CA TYR A 159 18.10 -9.24 2.06
C TYR A 159 19.44 -9.43 2.79
N GLU A 160 19.37 -9.94 4.01
CA GLU A 160 20.51 -10.47 4.74
C GLU A 160 20.36 -11.99 4.94
N ILE A 161 21.44 -12.72 4.72
CA ILE A 161 21.59 -14.12 5.10
C ILE A 161 22.64 -14.17 6.20
N ARG A 162 22.20 -14.38 7.44
CA ARG A 162 23.07 -14.47 8.62
C ARG A 162 23.44 -15.93 8.86
N LEU A 163 24.74 -16.21 8.80
CA LEU A 163 25.28 -17.56 9.04
C LEU A 163 25.37 -17.86 10.54
N ALA A 164 25.45 -19.14 10.88
CA ALA A 164 25.72 -19.57 12.25
C ALA A 164 27.10 -19.10 12.79
N THR A 165 28.03 -18.76 11.90
CA THR A 165 29.34 -18.19 12.25
C THR A 165 29.26 -16.73 12.73
N GLY A 166 28.13 -16.07 12.51
CA GLY A 166 27.95 -14.62 12.74
C GLY A 166 28.19 -13.76 11.50
N ASP A 167 28.76 -14.33 10.43
CA ASP A 167 28.94 -13.62 9.17
C ASP A 167 27.59 -13.26 8.53
N THR A 168 27.55 -12.09 7.88
CA THR A 168 26.36 -11.58 7.20
C THR A 168 26.63 -11.44 5.71
N ILE A 169 25.87 -12.18 4.91
CA ILE A 169 25.87 -12.07 3.45
C ILE A 169 24.72 -11.15 3.06
N ARG A 170 24.98 -10.17 2.20
CA ARG A 170 23.96 -9.25 1.69
C ARG A 170 23.61 -9.62 0.26
N ILE A 171 22.30 -9.75 0.00
CA ILE A 171 21.75 -9.98 -1.34
C ILE A 171 20.95 -8.74 -1.73
N ARG A 172 21.20 -8.21 -2.92
CA ARG A 172 20.31 -7.26 -3.59
C ARG A 172 19.71 -7.92 -4.82
N GLU A 173 18.40 -7.83 -4.96
CA GLU A 173 17.64 -8.34 -6.09
C GLU A 173 16.85 -7.22 -6.75
N GLN A 174 16.98 -7.06 -8.07
CA GLN A 174 16.23 -6.09 -8.85
C GLN A 174 15.39 -6.84 -9.90
N PRO A 175 14.08 -6.99 -9.68
CA PRO A 175 13.18 -7.54 -10.67
C PRO A 175 12.68 -6.47 -11.65
N GLU A 176 12.54 -6.82 -12.92
CA GLU A 176 11.95 -5.94 -13.93
C GLU A 176 11.21 -6.72 -15.03
N TYR A 177 10.14 -6.13 -15.55
CA TYR A 177 9.46 -6.64 -16.73
C TYR A 177 10.32 -6.44 -17.98
N ILE A 178 10.38 -7.46 -18.83
CA ILE A 178 11.06 -7.40 -20.11
C ILE A 178 10.16 -7.95 -21.21
N LEU A 179 10.38 -7.47 -22.43
CA LEU A 179 9.71 -7.99 -23.62
C LEU A 179 10.71 -8.80 -24.45
N GLY A 180 10.36 -10.04 -24.77
CA GLY A 180 11.11 -10.91 -25.66
C GLY A 180 11.12 -10.37 -27.10
N LYS A 181 12.05 -10.88 -27.91
CA LYS A 181 12.21 -10.43 -29.31
C LYS A 181 10.95 -10.63 -30.14
N ASN A 182 10.10 -11.59 -29.79
CA ASN A 182 8.85 -11.87 -30.49
C ASN A 182 7.62 -11.34 -29.74
N GLY A 183 7.82 -10.47 -28.74
CA GLY A 183 6.73 -9.92 -27.92
C GLY A 183 6.32 -10.82 -26.75
N GLU A 184 7.11 -11.84 -26.40
CA GLU A 184 6.81 -12.66 -25.22
C GLU A 184 6.99 -11.85 -23.94
N PRO A 185 6.02 -11.79 -23.02
CA PRO A 185 6.23 -11.16 -21.72
C PRO A 185 7.29 -11.93 -20.95
N GLY A 186 8.15 -11.22 -20.22
CA GLY A 186 9.20 -11.83 -19.43
C GLY A 186 9.49 -11.10 -18.13
N LEU A 187 10.21 -11.80 -17.26
CA LEU A 187 10.71 -11.30 -15.99
C LEU A 187 12.23 -11.43 -15.98
N GLU A 188 12.90 -10.31 -15.81
CA GLU A 188 14.31 -10.22 -15.45
C GLU A 188 14.45 -10.12 -13.94
N ARG A 189 15.42 -10.84 -13.37
CA ARG A 189 15.86 -10.69 -11.99
C ARG A 189 17.38 -10.58 -11.98
N ILE A 190 17.88 -9.44 -11.52
CA ILE A 190 19.32 -9.18 -11.38
C ILE A 190 19.68 -9.29 -9.90
N PHE A 191 20.61 -10.17 -9.58
CA PHE A 191 21.11 -10.38 -8.23
C PHE A 191 22.54 -9.91 -8.09
N SER A 192 22.86 -9.33 -6.94
CA SER A 192 24.23 -9.15 -6.48
C SER A 192 24.36 -9.69 -5.05
N ALA A 193 25.46 -10.40 -4.79
CA ALA A 193 25.76 -10.96 -3.49
C ALA A 193 27.12 -10.46 -2.99
N THR A 194 27.15 -9.92 -1.77
CA THR A 194 28.36 -9.37 -1.15
C THR A 194 28.55 -9.93 0.25
N GLY A 195 29.80 -9.95 0.72
CA GLY A 195 30.13 -10.48 2.04
C GLY A 195 30.06 -12.00 2.15
N ILE A 196 30.15 -12.74 1.05
CA ILE A 196 30.23 -14.22 1.08
C ILE A 196 31.61 -14.64 1.62
N PRO A 197 31.71 -15.32 2.77
CA PRO A 197 32.99 -15.77 3.30
C PRO A 197 33.64 -16.86 2.44
N SER A 198 34.96 -17.03 2.57
CA SER A 198 35.69 -18.09 1.86
C SER A 198 35.13 -19.47 2.21
N GLY A 199 34.98 -20.33 1.18
CA GLY A 199 34.42 -21.68 1.32
C GLY A 199 32.90 -21.75 1.50
N VAL A 200 32.20 -20.61 1.45
CA VAL A 200 30.74 -20.54 1.52
C VAL A 200 30.14 -20.46 0.12
N VAL A 201 29.11 -21.27 -0.13
CA VAL A 201 28.25 -21.17 -1.31
C VAL A 201 26.84 -20.84 -0.87
N VAL A 202 26.26 -19.80 -1.45
CA VAL A 202 24.86 -19.43 -1.27
C VAL A 202 24.07 -19.88 -2.49
N SER A 203 22.95 -20.54 -2.28
CA SER A 203 22.07 -20.97 -3.35
C SER A 203 20.61 -20.64 -3.04
N LEU A 204 19.87 -20.20 -4.05
CA LEU A 204 18.42 -20.09 -4.03
C LEU A 204 17.84 -21.28 -4.79
N TYR A 205 17.19 -22.19 -4.08
CA TYR A 205 16.42 -23.27 -4.65
C TYR A 205 15.02 -22.75 -5.01
N SER A 206 14.51 -23.17 -6.17
CA SER A 206 13.15 -22.86 -6.64
C SER A 206 12.62 -24.05 -7.47
N THR A 207 11.34 -24.02 -7.87
CA THR A 207 10.76 -25.05 -8.74
C THR A 207 11.48 -25.19 -10.07
N ASP A 208 12.12 -24.12 -10.53
CA ASP A 208 12.66 -24.02 -11.89
C ASP A 208 14.17 -24.17 -11.93
N GLY A 209 14.76 -24.54 -10.79
CA GLY A 209 16.19 -24.78 -10.66
C GLY A 209 16.81 -24.09 -9.46
N THR A 210 18.14 -24.22 -9.39
CA THR A 210 18.96 -23.67 -8.32
C THR A 210 19.85 -22.57 -8.87
N LEU A 211 19.78 -21.38 -8.28
CA LEU A 211 20.72 -20.30 -8.54
C LEU A 211 21.82 -20.38 -7.48
N SER A 212 23.08 -20.27 -7.89
CA SER A 212 24.21 -20.20 -6.95
C SER A 212 24.92 -18.87 -7.12
N PHE A 213 25.36 -18.29 -6.00
CA PHE A 213 25.97 -16.97 -5.95
C PHE A 213 27.44 -17.09 -5.56
N ASP A 214 28.28 -16.51 -6.42
CA ASP A 214 29.71 -16.28 -6.26
C ASP A 214 29.89 -14.81 -5.88
N GLY A 215 30.64 -14.54 -4.81
CA GLY A 215 30.82 -13.17 -4.29
C GLY A 215 31.38 -12.23 -5.36
N ASN A 216 30.85 -11.00 -5.41
CA ASN A 216 31.28 -9.93 -6.33
C ASN A 216 30.89 -10.12 -7.81
N LYS A 217 30.00 -11.07 -8.13
CA LYS A 217 29.40 -11.17 -9.47
C LYS A 217 27.91 -10.89 -9.45
N THR A 218 27.45 -10.26 -10.52
CA THR A 218 26.04 -10.10 -10.81
C THR A 218 25.52 -11.36 -11.48
N THR A 219 24.44 -11.94 -10.94
CA THR A 219 23.72 -13.05 -11.55
C THR A 219 22.45 -12.52 -12.19
N ARG A 220 22.32 -12.65 -13.51
CA ARG A 220 21.13 -12.23 -14.27
C ARG A 220 20.30 -13.45 -14.62
N VAL A 221 19.01 -13.42 -14.27
CA VAL A 221 18.04 -14.48 -14.57
C VAL A 221 16.97 -13.90 -15.48
N LEU A 222 16.87 -14.46 -16.69
CA LEU A 222 15.85 -14.09 -17.67
C LEU A 222 14.84 -15.22 -17.77
N ARG A 223 13.56 -14.87 -17.73
CA ARG A 223 12.48 -15.80 -18.02
C ARG A 223 11.48 -15.16 -18.95
N TYR A 224 11.14 -15.86 -20.02
CA TYR A 224 10.03 -15.51 -20.88
C TYR A 224 8.87 -16.44 -20.62
N PHE A 225 7.66 -15.92 -20.78
CA PHE A 225 6.42 -16.63 -20.57
C PHE A 225 5.62 -16.70 -21.86
N GLU A 226 4.74 -17.70 -21.95
CA GLU A 226 3.76 -17.75 -23.02
C GLU A 226 2.86 -16.50 -22.97
N ALA A 227 2.64 -15.83 -24.10
CA ALA A 227 1.74 -14.70 -24.16
C ALA A 227 0.30 -15.15 -23.82
N LEU A 228 -0.30 -14.53 -22.80
CA LEU A 228 -1.65 -14.84 -22.36
C LEU A 228 -2.66 -13.83 -22.95
N PRO A 229 -3.91 -14.27 -23.21
CA PRO A 229 -4.97 -13.37 -23.68
C PRO A 229 -5.28 -12.29 -22.63
N ALA A 230 -6.09 -11.29 -23.02
CA ALA A 230 -6.58 -10.28 -22.08
C ALA A 230 -7.24 -10.95 -20.85
N GLN A 231 -6.92 -10.42 -19.67
CA GLN A 231 -7.45 -10.89 -18.40
C GLN A 231 -8.35 -9.79 -17.84
N PHE A 232 -9.41 -10.16 -17.13
CA PHE A 232 -10.35 -9.22 -16.56
C PHE A 232 -10.49 -9.48 -15.05
N PRO A 233 -10.64 -8.42 -14.24
CA PRO A 233 -10.91 -8.60 -12.82
C PRO A 233 -12.19 -9.44 -12.65
N PRO A 234 -12.27 -10.26 -11.59
CA PRO A 234 -13.49 -10.98 -11.29
C PRO A 234 -14.63 -9.98 -11.18
N LYS A 235 -15.77 -10.27 -11.81
CA LYS A 235 -16.97 -9.46 -11.61
C LYS A 235 -17.27 -9.50 -10.12
N GLN A 236 -17.21 -8.33 -9.48
CA GLN A 236 -17.59 -8.19 -8.10
C GLN A 236 -19.11 -8.39 -8.05
N GLU A 237 -19.56 -9.63 -7.90
CA GLU A 237 -20.96 -9.94 -7.66
C GLU A 237 -21.27 -9.39 -6.27
N ALA A 238 -21.78 -8.16 -6.24
CA ALA A 238 -22.48 -7.61 -5.11
C ALA A 238 -23.81 -8.38 -4.95
N GLU A 239 -23.74 -9.69 -4.73
CA GLU A 239 -24.91 -10.46 -4.31
C GLU A 239 -25.09 -10.20 -2.81
N TYR A 240 -25.66 -9.05 -2.51
CA TYR A 240 -26.20 -8.81 -1.19
C TYR A 240 -27.54 -9.53 -1.13
N ASP A 241 -27.60 -10.64 -0.40
CA ASP A 241 -28.86 -11.34 -0.08
C ASP A 241 -29.90 -10.37 0.51
N HIS A 242 -29.43 -9.28 1.12
CA HIS A 242 -30.27 -8.23 1.68
C HIS A 242 -29.64 -6.83 1.49
N ARG A 243 -30.40 -5.89 0.91
CA ARG A 243 -29.95 -4.51 0.59
C ARG A 243 -29.48 -3.72 1.82
N GLY A 244 -29.94 -4.08 3.02
CA GLY A 244 -29.47 -3.50 4.28
C GLY A 244 -27.99 -3.75 4.53
N ARG A 245 -27.49 -4.94 4.19
CA ARG A 245 -26.07 -5.30 4.32
C ARG A 245 -25.19 -4.42 3.43
N TYR A 246 -25.64 -4.10 2.22
CA TYR A 246 -24.94 -3.16 1.34
C TYR A 246 -24.74 -1.80 2.01
N PHE A 247 -25.80 -1.22 2.58
CA PHE A 247 -25.70 0.09 3.23
C PHE A 247 -24.80 0.02 4.48
N MET A 248 -24.88 -1.06 5.26
CA MET A 248 -24.02 -1.26 6.43
C MET A 248 -22.54 -1.40 6.06
N GLU A 249 -22.22 -2.11 4.98
CA GLU A 249 -20.85 -2.25 4.45
C GLU A 249 -20.34 -0.95 3.80
N LYS A 250 -21.22 -0.10 3.27
CA LYS A 250 -20.89 1.25 2.80
C LYS A 250 -20.82 2.30 3.90
N SER A 251 -21.05 1.88 5.14
CA SER A 251 -20.98 2.71 6.33
C SER A 251 -19.90 2.17 7.27
N ASP A 252 -19.59 2.90 8.33
CA ASP A 252 -18.60 2.53 9.35
C ASP A 252 -19.17 1.61 10.45
N CYS A 253 -20.41 1.12 10.29
CA CYS A 253 -21.10 0.26 11.26
C CYS A 253 -20.27 -0.97 11.64
N LEU A 254 -19.62 -1.57 10.63
CA LEU A 254 -18.82 -2.78 10.82
C LEU A 254 -17.57 -2.52 11.66
N THR A 255 -17.12 -1.29 11.84
CA THR A 255 -15.95 -0.98 12.70
C THR A 255 -16.18 -1.46 14.13
N CYS A 256 -17.37 -1.20 14.68
CA CYS A 256 -17.69 -1.45 16.10
C CYS A 256 -18.68 -2.61 16.32
N HIS A 257 -19.35 -3.09 15.28
CA HIS A 257 -20.32 -4.18 15.36
C HIS A 257 -19.90 -5.37 14.50
N GLU A 258 -20.23 -6.58 14.94
CA GLU A 258 -20.06 -7.81 14.18
C GLU A 258 -21.37 -8.59 14.10
N LEU A 259 -21.43 -9.60 13.22
CA LEU A 259 -22.65 -10.36 12.98
C LEU A 259 -23.14 -11.06 14.25
N ASP A 260 -22.29 -11.85 14.89
CA ASP A 260 -22.64 -12.75 15.98
C ASP A 260 -21.89 -12.49 17.29
N LYS A 261 -20.74 -11.81 17.23
CA LYS A 261 -19.88 -11.55 18.39
C LYS A 261 -19.97 -10.09 18.87
N LYS A 262 -20.01 -9.90 20.19
CA LYS A 262 -19.86 -8.57 20.80
C LYS A 262 -18.41 -8.12 20.69
N THR A 263 -18.18 -6.92 20.18
CA THR A 263 -16.86 -6.27 20.17
C THR A 263 -16.92 -4.95 20.93
N VAL A 264 -16.82 -3.81 20.26
CA VAL A 264 -17.00 -2.49 20.87
C VAL A 264 -18.49 -2.26 21.17
N GLY A 265 -19.33 -2.54 20.17
CA GLY A 265 -20.79 -2.58 20.26
C GLY A 265 -21.34 -4.02 20.39
N PRO A 266 -22.64 -4.17 20.64
CA PRO A 266 -23.33 -5.47 20.57
C PRO A 266 -23.28 -6.04 19.15
N SER A 267 -23.39 -7.37 19.02
CA SER A 267 -23.53 -7.99 17.70
C SER A 267 -24.87 -7.66 17.05
N PHE A 268 -24.96 -7.74 15.72
CA PHE A 268 -26.24 -7.56 15.01
C PHE A 268 -27.27 -8.60 15.44
N LEU A 269 -26.85 -9.84 15.72
CA LEU A 269 -27.72 -10.86 16.33
C LEU A 269 -28.23 -10.46 17.72
N GLN A 270 -27.41 -9.81 18.55
CA GLN A 270 -27.85 -9.31 19.85
C GLN A 270 -28.87 -8.18 19.72
N ILE A 271 -28.69 -7.30 18.74
CA ILE A 271 -29.64 -6.21 18.43
C ILE A 271 -30.98 -6.81 17.96
N ALA A 272 -30.91 -7.73 16.99
CA ALA A 272 -32.07 -8.43 16.42
C ALA A 272 -32.88 -9.19 17.49
N LYS A 273 -32.19 -9.76 18.48
CA LYS A 273 -32.83 -10.48 19.61
C LYS A 273 -33.41 -9.56 20.68
N LYS A 274 -32.80 -8.39 20.93
CA LYS A 274 -33.22 -7.48 22.02
C LYS A 274 -34.45 -6.67 21.65
N TYR A 275 -34.58 -6.25 20.39
CA TYR A 275 -35.64 -5.36 19.96
C TYR A 275 -36.70 -6.13 19.17
N PRO A 276 -37.99 -5.83 19.39
CA PRO A 276 -39.06 -6.36 18.54
C PRO A 276 -38.97 -5.75 17.14
N ASP A 277 -39.27 -6.53 16.11
CA ASP A 277 -39.40 -6.05 14.73
C ASP A 277 -40.75 -5.33 14.53
N GLU A 278 -40.87 -4.16 15.15
CA GLU A 278 -42.06 -3.31 15.11
C GLU A 278 -41.72 -1.85 14.87
N LYS A 279 -42.71 -1.09 14.37
CA LYS A 279 -42.54 0.30 13.94
C LYS A 279 -41.94 1.21 15.03
N SER A 280 -42.35 1.06 16.28
CA SER A 280 -41.83 1.82 17.44
C SER A 280 -40.35 1.57 17.68
N ALA A 281 -39.93 0.31 17.69
CA ALA A 281 -38.54 -0.09 17.88
C ALA A 281 -37.68 0.36 16.69
N ILE A 282 -38.16 0.20 15.46
CA ILE A 282 -37.47 0.68 14.25
C ILE A 282 -37.24 2.20 14.33
N GLN A 283 -38.28 2.99 14.65
CA GLN A 283 -38.15 4.45 14.75
C GLN A 283 -37.20 4.88 15.85
N TYR A 284 -37.26 4.20 17.00
CA TYR A 284 -36.29 4.41 18.07
C TYR A 284 -34.86 4.13 17.61
N LEU A 285 -34.62 2.99 16.95
CA LEU A 285 -33.29 2.62 16.47
C LEU A 285 -32.79 3.53 15.35
N ILE A 286 -33.64 3.97 14.42
CA ILE A 286 -33.29 4.97 13.40
C ILE A 286 -32.73 6.22 14.07
N ARG A 287 -33.46 6.76 15.05
CA ARG A 287 -33.02 7.93 15.80
C ARG A 287 -31.71 7.67 16.54
N LYS A 288 -31.57 6.53 17.20
CA LYS A 288 -30.33 6.16 17.91
C LYS A 288 -29.12 6.01 16.99
N ILE A 289 -29.30 5.55 15.75
CA ILE A 289 -28.22 5.41 14.77
C ILE A 289 -27.81 6.79 14.23
N ILE A 290 -28.79 7.64 13.90
CA ILE A 290 -28.56 8.98 13.33
C ILE A 290 -27.96 9.92 14.38
N GLU A 291 -28.52 9.95 15.59
CA GLU A 291 -28.11 10.87 16.68
C GLU A 291 -26.99 10.31 17.56
N GLY A 292 -26.71 9.00 17.46
CA GLY A 292 -25.82 8.29 18.38
C GLY A 292 -26.45 8.05 19.75
N GLY A 293 -25.65 7.52 20.69
CA GLY A 293 -26.09 7.42 22.08
C GLY A 293 -25.36 6.36 22.91
N THR A 294 -25.71 6.31 24.20
CA THR A 294 -25.08 5.42 25.19
C THR A 294 -26.13 4.72 26.08
N GLY A 295 -25.68 3.84 26.98
CA GLY A 295 -26.45 3.34 28.14
C GLY A 295 -27.20 2.03 27.94
N VAL A 296 -27.61 1.68 26.71
CA VAL A 296 -28.42 0.47 26.45
C VAL A 296 -27.61 -0.83 26.56
N TRP A 297 -26.34 -0.78 26.21
CA TRP A 297 -25.43 -1.93 26.08
C TRP A 297 -24.15 -1.79 26.92
N GLY A 298 -24.15 -0.83 27.85
CA GLY A 298 -23.00 -0.41 28.64
C GLY A 298 -22.69 1.08 28.46
N ASN A 299 -21.51 1.49 28.94
CA ASN A 299 -21.07 2.89 28.93
C ASN A 299 -20.44 3.34 27.61
N THR A 300 -20.15 2.40 26.70
CA THR A 300 -19.60 2.69 25.37
C THR A 300 -20.65 3.41 24.53
N ALA A 301 -20.33 4.63 24.10
CA ALA A 301 -21.21 5.43 23.25
C ALA A 301 -21.05 5.04 21.77
N MET A 302 -22.17 4.97 21.06
CA MET A 302 -22.22 4.86 19.61
C MET A 302 -22.14 6.26 18.98
N THR A 303 -21.23 6.45 18.03
CA THR A 303 -21.07 7.69 17.25
C THR A 303 -22.35 7.99 16.46
N ALA A 304 -22.66 9.28 16.29
CA ALA A 304 -23.79 9.73 15.48
C ALA A 304 -23.51 9.56 13.97
N HIS A 305 -24.51 9.16 13.19
CA HIS A 305 -24.42 9.00 11.73
C HIS A 305 -25.37 9.96 10.99
N PRO A 306 -25.20 11.30 11.13
CA PRO A 306 -26.15 12.29 10.59
C PRO A 306 -26.19 12.36 9.05
N ARG A 307 -25.25 11.70 8.37
CA ARG A 307 -25.20 11.65 6.90
C ARG A 307 -26.04 10.50 6.31
N LEU A 308 -26.51 9.57 7.15
CA LEU A 308 -27.39 8.49 6.70
C LEU A 308 -28.84 8.98 6.67
N SER A 309 -29.53 8.70 5.57
CA SER A 309 -30.96 8.96 5.49
C SER A 309 -31.74 7.94 6.32
N GLU A 310 -32.91 8.34 6.85
CA GLU A 310 -33.80 7.41 7.57
C GLU A 310 -34.15 6.17 6.72
N LYS A 311 -34.27 6.32 5.41
CA LYS A 311 -34.56 5.23 4.48
C LYS A 311 -33.42 4.22 4.41
N GLU A 312 -32.18 4.68 4.37
CA GLU A 312 -31.00 3.82 4.39
C GLU A 312 -30.91 3.08 5.72
N VAL A 313 -31.01 3.80 6.84
CA VAL A 313 -30.98 3.21 8.19
C VAL A 313 -32.10 2.19 8.39
N LYS A 314 -33.32 2.49 7.91
CA LYS A 314 -34.42 1.53 7.94
C LYS A 314 -34.07 0.26 7.18
N THR A 315 -33.50 0.39 5.98
CA THR A 315 -33.08 -0.77 5.18
C THR A 315 -31.99 -1.59 5.89
N MET A 316 -31.07 -0.94 6.63
CA MET A 316 -30.09 -1.62 7.48
C MET A 316 -30.76 -2.38 8.63
N LEU A 317 -31.74 -1.76 9.30
CA LEU A 317 -32.50 -2.40 10.38
C LEU A 317 -33.31 -3.60 9.88
N ASP A 318 -33.92 -3.49 8.70
CA ASP A 318 -34.62 -4.61 8.05
C ASP A 318 -33.69 -5.84 7.90
N TYR A 319 -32.41 -5.62 7.55
CA TYR A 319 -31.41 -6.69 7.53
C TYR A 319 -31.15 -7.26 8.92
N ILE A 320 -30.89 -6.39 9.90
CA ILE A 320 -30.56 -6.80 11.26
C ILE A 320 -31.70 -7.66 11.83
N PHE A 321 -32.95 -7.24 11.67
CA PHE A 321 -34.11 -8.02 12.13
C PHE A 321 -34.27 -9.35 11.37
N SER A 322 -33.91 -9.43 10.10
CA SER A 322 -33.91 -10.70 9.35
C SER A 322 -32.93 -11.75 9.91
N LEU A 323 -31.95 -11.33 10.73
CA LEU A 323 -31.00 -12.25 11.38
C LEU A 323 -31.61 -12.99 12.57
N ASN A 324 -32.83 -12.61 13.00
CA ASN A 324 -33.52 -13.29 14.09
C ASN A 324 -34.15 -14.60 13.58
N PRO A 325 -33.68 -15.79 14.00
CA PRO A 325 -34.32 -17.04 13.62
C PRO A 325 -35.75 -17.09 14.19
N ALA A 326 -36.72 -17.50 13.37
CA ALA A 326 -38.15 -17.45 13.71
C ALA A 326 -38.51 -18.22 15.01
N GLU A 327 -39.12 -17.45 15.93
CA GLU A 327 -39.96 -17.68 17.13
C GLU A 327 -39.81 -18.93 18.04
N ASP A 328 -39.60 -18.66 19.34
CA ASP A 328 -40.45 -19.25 20.38
C ASP A 328 -40.92 -18.15 21.35
N LYS A 329 -42.24 -17.93 21.38
CA LYS A 329 -42.95 -17.12 22.36
C LYS A 329 -43.17 -18.00 23.59
N THR A 330 -42.32 -17.92 24.61
CA THR A 330 -42.75 -17.93 26.03
C THR A 330 -41.60 -17.73 27.03
N LEU A 331 -41.97 -17.04 28.12
CA LEU A 331 -41.39 -17.03 29.47
C LEU A 331 -40.11 -16.21 29.73
N GLY A 332 -40.28 -15.19 30.57
CA GLY A 332 -39.22 -14.72 31.46
C GLY A 332 -39.17 -13.22 31.69
N VAL A 333 -40.25 -12.62 32.21
CA VAL A 333 -40.15 -11.32 32.89
C VAL A 333 -39.16 -11.46 34.04
N LEU A 334 -37.97 -10.92 33.87
CA LEU A 334 -37.14 -10.47 34.98
C LEU A 334 -37.27 -8.94 35.02
N THR A 335 -38.25 -8.50 35.80
CA THR A 335 -38.22 -7.16 36.37
C THR A 335 -36.99 -7.06 37.25
N ASP A 336 -36.02 -6.25 36.84
CA ASP A 336 -35.14 -5.63 37.82
C ASP A 336 -35.45 -4.14 37.88
N ASN A 337 -36.30 -3.83 38.85
CA ASN A 337 -36.48 -2.49 39.37
C ASN A 337 -35.15 -2.06 40.01
N THR A 338 -34.34 -1.33 39.25
CA THR A 338 -33.54 -0.29 39.88
C THR A 338 -33.74 1.01 39.11
N ALA A 339 -34.69 1.80 39.62
CA ALA A 339 -34.61 3.24 39.51
C ALA A 339 -33.22 3.66 40.01
N LYS A 340 -32.34 4.06 39.10
CA LYS A 340 -31.20 4.92 39.43
C LYS A 340 -31.41 6.23 38.71
N ALA A 341 -31.44 7.27 39.54
CA ALA A 341 -31.56 8.67 39.22
C ALA A 341 -30.82 9.03 37.93
N SER A 342 -31.36 10.01 37.20
CA SER A 342 -30.60 10.82 36.26
C SER A 342 -29.43 11.43 37.03
N GLN A 343 -28.32 10.71 37.11
CA GLN A 343 -27.08 11.30 37.55
C GLN A 343 -26.73 12.28 36.45
N ASN A 344 -26.47 13.53 36.84
CA ASN A 344 -25.81 14.50 35.99
C ASN A 344 -24.42 13.95 35.66
N VAL A 345 -24.37 13.08 34.66
CA VAL A 345 -23.12 12.50 34.16
C VAL A 345 -22.40 13.66 33.49
N LYS A 346 -21.29 14.07 34.08
CA LYS A 346 -20.47 15.16 33.52
C LYS A 346 -19.93 14.74 32.15
N PRO A 347 -19.80 15.69 31.19
CA PRO A 347 -19.16 15.43 29.89
C PRO A 347 -17.85 14.64 30.05
N GLY A 348 -17.67 13.58 29.24
CA GLY A 348 -16.50 12.70 29.28
C GLY A 348 -16.64 11.41 30.09
N PHE A 349 -17.68 11.26 30.94
CA PHE A 349 -17.96 10.02 31.68
C PHE A 349 -19.18 9.25 31.14
N GLY A 350 -19.28 9.13 29.82
CA GLY A 350 -20.41 8.46 29.15
C GLY A 350 -21.56 9.38 28.74
N ALA A 351 -21.46 10.68 29.00
CA ALA A 351 -22.28 11.72 28.38
C ALA A 351 -21.54 12.35 27.17
N PRO A 352 -22.26 12.84 26.13
CA PRO A 352 -21.66 13.59 25.02
C PRO A 352 -20.82 14.76 25.54
N LEU A 353 -19.74 15.08 24.81
CA LEU A 353 -18.97 16.29 25.08
C LEU A 353 -19.80 17.51 24.71
N GLU A 354 -19.99 18.43 25.66
CA GLU A 354 -20.74 19.68 25.45
C GLU A 354 -19.94 20.72 24.64
N GLY A 355 -18.64 20.49 24.47
CA GLY A 355 -17.74 21.35 23.73
C GLY A 355 -16.31 20.85 23.83
N LEU A 356 -15.39 21.59 23.20
CA LEU A 356 -13.97 21.34 23.33
C LEU A 356 -13.51 21.67 24.75
N HIS A 357 -12.70 20.79 25.35
CA HIS A 357 -12.13 21.08 26.67
C HIS A 357 -11.20 22.31 26.56
N PRO A 358 -11.26 23.29 27.48
CA PRO A 358 -10.51 24.56 27.37
C PRO A 358 -8.98 24.47 27.27
N SER A 359 -8.43 23.28 27.52
CA SER A 359 -6.98 23.01 27.40
C SER A 359 -6.57 22.50 26.02
N TYR A 360 -7.51 22.35 25.08
CA TYR A 360 -7.21 21.96 23.71
C TYR A 360 -7.61 23.07 22.75
N ASP A 361 -6.77 23.28 21.75
CA ASP A 361 -7.13 23.94 20.52
C ASP A 361 -7.49 22.86 19.49
N VAL A 362 -8.51 23.14 18.66
CA VAL A 362 -8.89 22.26 17.54
C VAL A 362 -8.83 23.04 16.26
N GLN A 363 -8.08 22.49 15.32
CA GLN A 363 -7.99 22.97 13.95
C GLN A 363 -8.41 21.84 13.00
N THR A 364 -9.22 22.18 12.01
CA THR A 364 -9.55 21.23 10.93
C THR A 364 -8.54 21.41 9.81
N LEU A 365 -7.81 20.34 9.46
CA LEU A 365 -6.83 20.35 8.36
C LEU A 365 -7.41 19.83 7.03
N HIS A 366 -8.64 19.31 7.04
CA HIS A 366 -9.31 18.85 5.84
C HIS A 366 -9.57 20.00 4.86
N SER A 367 -9.15 19.82 3.61
CA SER A 367 -9.50 20.70 2.50
C SER A 367 -10.54 20.02 1.59
N GLU A 368 -10.96 20.70 0.52
CA GLU A 368 -11.84 20.09 -0.49
C GLU A 368 -11.23 18.81 -1.07
N ASN A 369 -9.92 18.83 -1.33
CA ASN A 369 -9.18 17.78 -2.03
C ASN A 369 -8.36 16.86 -1.12
N PHE A 370 -8.33 17.10 0.18
CA PHE A 370 -7.56 16.29 1.13
C PHE A 370 -8.40 15.91 2.35
N LYS A 371 -8.93 14.69 2.32
CA LYS A 371 -9.76 14.09 3.38
C LYS A 371 -9.34 12.62 3.60
N PRO A 372 -8.07 12.38 3.99
CA PRO A 372 -7.57 11.03 4.13
C PRO A 372 -8.25 10.29 5.27
N ARG A 373 -8.27 8.96 5.19
CA ARG A 373 -8.50 8.11 6.38
C ARG A 373 -7.19 8.10 7.18
N VAL A 374 -7.08 8.95 8.19
CA VAL A 374 -5.83 9.11 8.96
C VAL A 374 -5.52 7.83 9.75
N GLY A 375 -4.33 7.28 9.56
CA GLY A 375 -3.79 6.17 10.36
C GLY A 375 -2.93 6.66 11.53
N GLY A 376 -2.15 7.72 11.33
CA GLY A 376 -1.22 8.25 12.31
C GLY A 376 -0.73 9.65 11.94
N LEU A 377 -0.28 10.39 12.96
CA LEU A 377 0.21 11.76 12.84
C LEU A 377 1.52 11.93 13.61
N ALA A 378 2.48 12.67 13.04
CA ALA A 378 3.71 13.07 13.72
C ALA A 378 4.21 14.41 13.18
N PHE A 379 4.78 15.25 14.04
CA PHE A 379 5.41 16.49 13.61
C PHE A 379 6.90 16.29 13.37
N TYR A 380 7.41 16.92 12.31
CA TYR A 380 8.83 17.24 12.22
C TYR A 380 9.20 18.35 13.20
N PRO A 381 10.49 18.46 13.59
CA PRO A 381 10.96 19.55 14.43
C PRO A 381 10.76 20.95 13.84
N ASP A 382 10.58 21.05 12.53
CA ASP A 382 10.36 22.30 11.79
C ASP A 382 8.87 22.71 11.67
N GLY A 383 7.96 21.97 12.29
CA GLY A 383 6.52 22.26 12.30
C GLY A 383 5.72 21.62 11.16
N ARG A 384 6.38 20.97 10.18
CA ARG A 384 5.67 20.19 9.15
C ARG A 384 5.01 18.95 9.77
N LEU A 385 3.84 18.57 9.26
CA LEU A 385 3.05 17.45 9.77
C LEU A 385 3.10 16.26 8.82
N LEU A 386 3.44 15.09 9.34
CA LEU A 386 3.32 13.81 8.66
C LEU A 386 1.96 13.17 8.95
N VAL A 387 1.33 12.63 7.91
CA VAL A 387 0.03 11.97 7.97
C VAL A 387 0.10 10.63 7.24
N THR A 388 -0.06 9.52 7.95
CA THR A 388 -0.23 8.21 7.30
C THR A 388 -1.70 7.95 6.96
N THR A 389 -1.96 7.14 5.94
CA THR A 389 -3.35 6.81 5.53
C THR A 389 -3.68 5.33 5.65
N TRP A 390 -4.90 5.06 6.13
CA TRP A 390 -5.52 3.75 6.18
C TRP A 390 -6.51 3.60 5.01
N ASP A 391 -5.95 3.54 3.81
CA ASP A 391 -6.68 3.40 2.55
C ASP A 391 -5.90 2.51 1.56
N ALA A 392 -6.38 2.42 0.31
CA ALA A 392 -5.79 1.56 -0.72
C ALA A 392 -4.36 1.92 -1.12
N THR A 393 -3.90 3.13 -0.84
CA THR A 393 -2.58 3.60 -1.21
C THR A 393 -1.54 3.41 -0.11
N GLY A 394 -1.98 3.31 1.16
CA GLY A 394 -1.08 3.18 2.30
C GLY A 394 -0.02 4.28 2.32
N SER A 395 -0.44 5.53 2.14
CA SER A 395 0.45 6.66 1.87
C SER A 395 0.96 7.32 3.14
N VAL A 396 2.07 8.06 3.00
CA VAL A 396 2.51 9.08 3.94
C VAL A 396 2.50 10.43 3.22
N TYR A 397 1.81 11.41 3.81
CA TYR A 397 1.75 12.77 3.33
C TYR A 397 2.53 13.69 4.26
N LEU A 398 3.26 14.62 3.67
CA LEU A 398 3.90 15.74 4.34
C LEU A 398 3.05 17.00 4.10
N LEU A 399 2.63 17.62 5.18
CA LEU A 399 1.85 18.84 5.19
C LEU A 399 2.69 19.99 5.72
N ASP A 400 2.78 21.06 4.95
CA ASP A 400 3.44 22.31 5.35
C ASP A 400 2.41 23.43 5.54
N GLY A 401 2.67 24.36 6.46
CA GLY A 401 1.79 25.48 6.78
C GLY A 401 0.64 25.16 7.75
N VAL A 402 0.65 23.98 8.38
CA VAL A 402 -0.43 23.55 9.29
C VAL A 402 -0.59 24.46 10.51
N GLU A 403 0.52 25.00 11.03
CA GLU A 403 0.52 25.88 12.22
C GLU A 403 -0.12 27.25 11.96
N THR A 404 -0.37 27.61 10.69
CA THR A 404 -0.93 28.92 10.33
C THR A 404 -2.40 29.09 10.70
N GLY A 405 -3.11 28.00 11.04
CA GLY A 405 -4.57 28.03 11.26
C GLY A 405 -5.40 28.10 9.97
N ASP A 406 -4.77 28.33 8.81
CA ASP A 406 -5.42 28.65 7.55
C ASP A 406 -5.26 27.48 6.56
N THR A 407 -6.34 26.73 6.35
CA THR A 407 -6.33 25.55 5.48
C THR A 407 -6.00 25.86 4.02
N SER A 408 -6.18 27.12 3.57
CA SER A 408 -5.82 27.53 2.22
C SER A 408 -4.31 27.65 2.01
N LYS A 409 -3.53 27.71 3.09
CA LYS A 409 -2.06 27.78 3.08
C LYS A 409 -1.40 26.42 3.27
N ILE A 410 -2.18 25.37 3.51
CA ILE A 410 -1.63 24.03 3.71
C ILE A 410 -1.23 23.45 2.35
N SER A 411 0.06 23.17 2.19
CA SER A 411 0.54 22.37 1.07
C SER A 411 0.55 20.88 1.45
N VAL A 412 0.21 20.01 0.51
CA VAL A 412 0.13 18.56 0.74
C VAL A 412 1.02 17.87 -0.30
N LYS A 413 1.99 17.09 0.15
CA LYS A 413 2.88 16.31 -0.70
C LYS A 413 2.84 14.85 -0.26
N ARG A 414 2.59 13.93 -1.18
CA ARG A 414 2.75 12.49 -0.90
C ARG A 414 4.24 12.16 -0.97
N ILE A 415 4.80 11.68 0.13
CA ILE A 415 6.25 11.37 0.25
C ILE A 415 6.52 9.87 0.19
N ALA A 416 5.54 9.04 0.56
CA ALA A 416 5.64 7.59 0.51
C ALA A 416 4.29 6.93 0.21
N SER A 417 4.31 5.69 -0.29
CA SER A 417 3.12 4.89 -0.60
C SER A 417 3.42 3.39 -0.52
N GLY A 418 2.37 2.58 -0.62
CA GLY A 418 2.47 1.12 -0.64
C GLY A 418 2.66 0.46 0.73
N LEU A 419 2.46 1.19 1.82
CA LEU A 419 2.54 0.64 3.18
C LEU A 419 1.29 -0.19 3.53
N ALA A 420 1.46 -1.28 4.28
CA ALA A 420 0.36 -2.15 4.68
C ALA A 420 -0.28 -1.67 6.00
N GLU A 421 -1.37 -0.92 5.89
CA GLU A 421 -2.12 -0.40 7.04
C GLU A 421 -1.22 0.38 8.02
N PRO A 422 -0.65 1.52 7.61
CA PRO A 422 0.26 2.31 8.45
C PRO A 422 -0.53 3.07 9.53
N LEU A 423 -0.68 2.45 10.70
CA LEU A 423 -1.50 2.96 11.82
C LEU A 423 -0.69 3.68 12.92
N GLY A 424 0.58 3.97 12.66
CA GLY A 424 1.41 4.74 13.56
C GLY A 424 2.62 5.32 12.86
N ILE A 425 3.01 6.54 13.22
CA ILE A 425 4.17 7.24 12.70
C ILE A 425 4.82 8.05 13.82
N THR A 426 6.14 8.15 13.79
CA THR A 426 6.91 9.00 14.69
C THR A 426 8.15 9.51 13.99
N VAL A 427 8.65 10.67 14.45
CA VAL A 427 9.96 11.19 14.07
C VAL A 427 10.89 11.01 15.26
N VAL A 428 12.07 10.42 15.05
CA VAL A 428 13.11 10.27 16.07
C VAL A 428 14.43 10.72 15.47
N ASP A 429 15.08 11.70 16.09
CA ASP A 429 16.33 12.29 15.60
C ASP A 429 16.27 12.80 14.14
N GLY A 430 15.08 13.27 13.72
CA GLY A 430 14.83 13.74 12.36
C GLY A 430 14.41 12.65 11.36
N GLU A 431 14.45 11.38 11.76
CA GLU A 431 14.15 10.23 10.91
C GLU A 431 12.72 9.74 11.08
N ILE A 432 12.09 9.27 9.99
CA ILE A 432 10.69 8.84 9.98
C ILE A 432 10.58 7.33 10.23
N TYR A 433 9.80 6.95 11.24
CA TYR A 433 9.46 5.56 11.52
C TYR A 433 7.96 5.33 11.42
N VAL A 434 7.55 4.31 10.66
CA VAL A 434 6.14 3.94 10.47
C VAL A 434 5.89 2.52 10.96
N MET A 435 4.92 2.38 11.86
CA MET A 435 4.39 1.10 12.28
C MET A 435 3.31 0.65 11.29
N GLN A 436 3.54 -0.48 10.64
CA GLN A 436 2.61 -1.14 9.73
C GLN A 436 2.11 -2.44 10.36
N LYS A 437 1.06 -3.05 9.78
CA LYS A 437 0.59 -4.38 10.22
C LYS A 437 1.71 -5.42 10.26
N GLN A 438 2.66 -5.34 9.33
CA GLN A 438 3.62 -6.39 9.04
C GLN A 438 5.05 -6.14 9.57
N GLU A 439 5.43 -4.87 9.75
CA GLU A 439 6.77 -4.46 10.18
C GLU A 439 6.80 -3.01 10.67
N LEU A 440 7.91 -2.67 11.34
CA LEU A 440 8.34 -1.32 11.64
C LEU A 440 9.31 -0.92 10.54
N THR A 441 8.99 0.17 9.85
CA THR A 441 9.75 0.64 8.69
C THR A 441 10.34 2.00 8.96
N HIS A 442 11.60 2.15 8.60
CA HIS A 442 12.31 3.41 8.57
C HIS A 442 12.25 3.94 7.13
N LEU A 443 11.71 5.13 6.94
CA LEU A 443 11.56 5.78 5.64
C LEU A 443 12.70 6.78 5.46
N ILE A 444 13.48 6.62 4.40
CA ILE A 444 14.69 7.41 4.15
C ILE A 444 14.59 8.09 2.79
N ASP A 445 14.73 9.40 2.79
CA ASP A 445 14.98 10.24 1.61
C ASP A 445 16.50 10.35 1.42
N GLN A 446 17.03 9.90 0.28
CA GLN A 446 18.47 9.86 0.01
C GLN A 446 18.99 11.09 -0.72
N ASP A 447 18.13 11.84 -1.40
CA ASP A 447 18.53 12.96 -2.26
C ASP A 447 18.00 14.33 -1.81
N GLY A 448 17.19 14.35 -0.75
CA GLY A 448 16.68 15.54 -0.09
C GLY A 448 15.51 16.18 -0.82
N ASP A 449 14.82 15.45 -1.71
CA ASP A 449 13.66 15.95 -2.44
C ASP A 449 12.32 15.70 -1.71
N ASP A 450 12.35 15.27 -0.44
CA ASP A 450 11.27 14.77 0.40
C ASP A 450 10.52 13.53 -0.14
N ILE A 451 10.95 12.88 -1.21
CA ILE A 451 10.39 11.61 -1.65
C ILE A 451 11.19 10.47 -1.04
N ILE A 452 10.48 9.49 -0.48
CA ILE A 452 11.14 8.37 0.19
C ILE A 452 11.67 7.38 -0.85
N ASP A 453 12.98 7.25 -0.89
CA ASP A 453 13.69 6.29 -1.72
C ASP A 453 13.77 4.92 -1.08
N VAL A 454 13.98 4.85 0.25
CA VAL A 454 14.25 3.59 0.95
C VAL A 454 13.22 3.32 2.04
N TYR A 455 12.68 2.10 1.98
CA TYR A 455 11.76 1.54 2.95
C TYR A 455 12.53 0.46 3.70
N GLU A 456 13.28 0.84 4.72
CA GLU A 456 14.10 -0.08 5.49
C GLU A 456 13.25 -0.82 6.52
N ALA A 457 13.27 -2.16 6.48
CA ALA A 457 12.67 -2.97 7.53
C ALA A 457 13.59 -2.98 8.77
N VAL A 458 13.11 -2.35 9.85
CA VAL A 458 13.79 -2.28 11.16
C VAL A 458 13.45 -3.51 12.00
N CYS A 459 12.16 -3.84 12.08
CA CYS A 459 11.68 -4.99 12.85
C CYS A 459 10.43 -5.62 12.22
N ASN A 460 10.41 -6.94 12.10
CA ASN A 460 9.26 -7.73 11.63
C ASN A 460 9.12 -9.02 12.44
N GLN A 461 9.46 -8.99 13.73
CA GLN A 461 9.54 -10.20 14.56
C GLN A 461 8.21 -10.63 15.18
N TRP A 462 7.22 -9.75 15.26
CA TRP A 462 5.91 -10.11 15.82
C TRP A 462 5.13 -11.03 14.88
N GLY A 463 4.33 -11.94 15.44
CA GLY A 463 3.45 -12.79 14.67
C GLY A 463 2.41 -11.96 13.91
N VAL A 464 2.14 -12.36 12.66
CA VAL A 464 1.08 -11.76 11.84
C VAL A 464 0.31 -12.90 11.20
N THR A 465 -1.01 -12.83 11.29
CA THR A 465 -1.95 -13.78 10.70
C THR A 465 -2.63 -13.16 9.49
N SER A 466 -3.46 -13.94 8.80
CA SER A 466 -4.18 -13.47 7.62
C SER A 466 -5.39 -12.57 7.94
N ASP A 467 -5.83 -12.50 9.21
CA ASP A 467 -6.92 -11.66 9.69
C ASP A 467 -6.44 -10.28 10.13
#